data_AF-A0A923WG56-F1
#
_entry.id   AF-A0A923WG56-F1
#
_cell.length_a   1.000
_cell.length_b   1.000
_cell.length_c   1.000
_cell.angle_alpha   90.00
_cell.angle_beta   90.00
_cell.angle_gamma   90.00
#
_symmetry.space_group_name_H-M   'P 1'
#
loop_
_entity.id
_entity.type
_entity.pdbx_description
1 polymer ?
#
loop_
_entity_poly.entity_id
_entity_poly.type
_entity_poly.pdbx_seq_one_letter_code
_entity_poly.pdbx_strand_id
1 'polypeptide(L)'
;MRDYTERGEAITKELRAIVERGAGKRGPDPRTNHSLAPLRGMVKKGMTLAEMLARIAAGTEKGLWEPWMTAFGMELRSVNFTGTPRNACISLDLGDGAKANALFAKMNVFNWRSLAAEDCAELKVQKPTDKTLFQAHAIFYIDRG
;
A
#
# COMPACT_ATOMS: atom_id res chain seq x y z
N MET A 1 13.02 -5.70 -28.34
CA MET A 1 13.58 -5.60 -26.98
C MET A 1 13.79 -4.11 -26.64
N ARG A 2 12.72 -3.30 -26.67
CA ARG A 2 12.76 -1.83 -26.45
C ARG A 2 11.89 -1.35 -25.27
N ASP A 3 10.98 -2.16 -24.73
CA ASP A 3 9.92 -1.65 -23.84
C ASP A 3 10.22 -1.67 -22.32
N TYR A 4 11.17 -2.48 -21.85
CA TYR A 4 11.35 -2.66 -20.39
C TYR A 4 12.05 -1.48 -19.71
N THR A 5 12.93 -0.78 -20.44
CA THR A 5 13.71 0.36 -19.92
C THR A 5 12.87 1.63 -19.84
N GLU A 6 12.10 1.95 -20.89
CA GLU A 6 11.28 3.17 -20.96
C GLU A 6 10.17 3.18 -19.89
N ARG A 7 9.55 2.02 -19.64
CA ARG A 7 8.54 1.88 -18.58
C ARG A 7 9.14 2.11 -17.19
N GLY A 8 10.31 1.53 -16.93
CA GLY A 8 11.00 1.70 -15.64
C GLY A 8 11.42 3.15 -15.40
N GLU A 9 11.85 3.85 -16.45
CA GLU A 9 12.18 5.28 -16.39
C GLU A 9 10.94 6.16 -16.14
N ALA A 10 9.82 5.88 -16.82
CA ALA A 10 8.57 6.61 -16.61
C ALA A 10 8.05 6.45 -15.17
N ILE A 11 8.08 5.23 -14.62
CA ILE A 11 7.66 4.97 -13.23
C ILE A 11 8.64 5.60 -12.24
N THR A 12 9.95 5.56 -12.52
CA THR A 12 10.94 6.23 -11.67
C THR A 12 10.69 7.75 -11.62
N LYS A 13 10.36 8.36 -12.76
CA LYS A 13 10.00 9.79 -12.83
C LYS A 13 8.72 10.09 -12.05
N GLU A 14 7.68 9.27 -12.23
CA GLU A 14 6.43 9.36 -11.46
C GLU A 14 6.71 9.30 -9.94
N LEU A 15 7.49 8.32 -9.50
CA LEU A 15 7.80 8.10 -8.10
C LEU A 15 8.60 9.26 -7.49
N ARG A 16 9.55 9.83 -8.23
CA ARG A 16 10.29 11.03 -7.78
C ARG A 16 9.35 12.22 -7.58
N ALA A 17 8.42 12.44 -8.51
CA ALA A 17 7.44 13.52 -8.40
C ALA A 17 6.49 13.31 -7.19
N ILE A 18 6.06 12.07 -6.96
CA ILE A 18 5.25 11.71 -5.78
C ILE A 18 6.03 12.01 -4.49
N VAL A 19 7.30 11.61 -4.43
CA VAL A 19 8.16 11.83 -3.24
C VAL A 19 8.41 13.31 -2.99
N GLU A 20 8.65 14.09 -4.04
CA GLU A 20 8.83 15.54 -3.96
C GLU A 20 7.58 16.23 -3.41
N ARG A 21 6.39 15.77 -3.83
CA ARG A 21 5.10 16.27 -3.32
C ARG A 21 4.82 15.84 -1.88
N GLY A 22 5.32 14.69 -1.46
CA GLY A 22 5.14 14.15 -0.12
C GLY A 22 3.77 13.50 0.13
N ALA A 23 3.61 12.92 1.33
CA ALA A 23 2.36 12.27 1.74
C ALA A 23 1.24 13.30 1.96
N GLY A 24 0.09 13.08 1.32
CA GLY A 24 -1.04 14.02 1.39
C GLY A 24 -1.87 13.94 2.67
N LYS A 25 -1.83 12.80 3.38
CA LYS A 25 -2.51 12.56 4.67
C LYS A 25 -4.03 12.78 4.63
N ARG A 26 -4.67 12.66 3.45
CA ARG A 26 -6.11 12.91 3.29
C ARG A 26 -7.00 11.83 3.91
N GLY A 27 -6.47 10.62 4.11
CA GLY A 27 -7.19 9.49 4.67
C GLY A 27 -6.23 8.37 5.06
N PRO A 28 -5.46 8.50 6.15
CA PRO A 28 -4.40 7.55 6.50
C PRO A 28 -4.92 6.18 6.94
N ASP A 29 -6.22 6.07 7.22
CA ASP A 29 -6.88 4.83 7.61
C ASP A 29 -7.21 3.98 6.38
N PRO A 30 -6.60 2.79 6.23
CA PRO A 30 -6.80 1.94 5.06
C PRO A 30 -8.21 1.33 4.98
N ARG A 31 -9.00 1.39 6.07
CA ARG A 31 -10.39 0.89 6.11
C ARG A 31 -11.35 1.77 5.32
N THR A 32 -11.07 3.07 5.24
CA THR A 32 -12.02 4.07 4.73
C THR A 32 -11.51 4.84 3.51
N ASN A 33 -10.20 4.91 3.29
CA ASN A 33 -9.61 5.75 2.25
C ASN A 33 -10.01 5.35 0.81
N HIS A 34 -10.06 6.27 -0.12
CA HIS A 34 -10.56 5.93 -1.46
C HIS A 34 -9.51 5.20 -2.31
N SER A 35 -8.23 5.51 -2.11
CA SER A 35 -7.12 4.90 -2.85
C SER A 35 -7.02 3.39 -2.68
N LEU A 36 -7.39 2.81 -1.53
CA LEU A 36 -7.35 1.35 -1.33
C LEU A 36 -8.68 0.66 -1.61
N ALA A 37 -9.69 1.34 -2.16
CA ALA A 37 -10.99 0.71 -2.47
C ALA A 37 -10.84 -0.54 -3.38
N PRO A 38 -10.00 -0.53 -4.43
CA PRO A 38 -9.75 -1.74 -5.24
C PRO A 38 -9.17 -2.92 -4.44
N LEU A 39 -8.29 -2.62 -3.47
CA LEU A 39 -7.65 -3.64 -2.62
C LEU A 39 -8.61 -4.16 -1.54
N ARG A 40 -9.43 -3.29 -0.95
CA ARG A 40 -10.36 -3.64 0.13
C ARG A 40 -11.39 -4.70 -0.27
N GLY A 41 -11.80 -4.71 -1.54
CA GLY A 41 -12.74 -5.69 -2.08
C GLY A 41 -12.13 -7.08 -2.33
N MET A 42 -10.81 -7.27 -2.15
CA MET A 42 -10.17 -8.56 -2.39
C MET A 42 -10.54 -9.57 -1.31
N VAL A 43 -10.87 -10.79 -1.73
CA VAL A 43 -11.38 -11.87 -0.88
C VAL A 43 -10.34 -12.97 -0.72
N LYS A 44 -10.13 -13.40 0.53
CA LYS A 44 -9.39 -14.62 0.90
C LYS A 44 -10.30 -15.51 1.73
N LYS A 45 -10.55 -16.74 1.28
CA LYS A 45 -11.33 -17.75 2.04
C LYS A 45 -12.68 -17.20 2.57
N GLY A 46 -13.40 -16.44 1.74
CA GLY A 46 -14.71 -15.90 2.09
C GLY A 46 -14.70 -14.63 2.94
N MET A 47 -13.53 -14.03 3.23
CA MET A 47 -13.40 -12.76 3.94
C MET A 47 -12.64 -11.73 3.10
N THR A 48 -13.13 -10.50 3.11
CA THR A 48 -12.54 -9.36 2.41
C THR A 48 -11.34 -8.79 3.18
N LEU A 49 -10.46 -8.09 2.47
CA LEU A 49 -9.41 -7.29 3.09
C LEU A 49 -10.02 -6.27 4.08
N ALA A 50 -11.14 -5.62 3.73
CA ALA A 50 -11.82 -4.67 4.61
C ALA A 50 -12.22 -5.29 5.97
N GLU A 51 -12.82 -6.48 5.95
CA GLU A 51 -13.19 -7.21 7.17
C GLU A 51 -11.97 -7.59 8.01
N MET A 52 -10.88 -8.00 7.37
CA MET A 52 -9.63 -8.28 8.07
C MET A 52 -9.05 -7.02 8.74
N LEU A 53 -9.02 -5.88 8.03
CA LEU A 53 -8.53 -4.61 8.59
C LEU A 53 -9.36 -4.20 9.81
N ALA A 54 -10.67 -4.44 9.77
CA ALA A 54 -11.56 -4.23 10.92
C ALA A 54 -11.23 -5.16 12.11
N ARG A 55 -10.90 -6.43 11.86
CA ARG A 55 -10.47 -7.38 12.91
C ARG A 55 -9.14 -6.99 13.54
N ILE A 56 -8.19 -6.50 12.73
CA ILE A 56 -6.92 -5.92 13.23
C ILE A 56 -7.22 -4.72 14.12
N ALA A 57 -8.08 -3.80 13.66
CA ALA A 57 -8.48 -2.64 14.46
C ALA A 57 -9.17 -3.03 15.77
N ALA A 58 -9.89 -4.15 15.80
CA ALA A 58 -10.52 -4.70 17.01
C ALA A 58 -9.54 -5.50 17.90
N GLY A 59 -8.30 -5.76 17.46
CA GLY A 59 -7.33 -6.59 18.19
C GLY A 59 -7.66 -8.09 18.19
N THR A 60 -8.48 -8.56 17.25
CA THR A 60 -8.97 -9.96 17.21
C THR A 60 -8.31 -10.84 16.15
N GLU A 61 -7.53 -10.24 15.24
CA GLU A 61 -6.79 -10.96 14.20
C GLU A 61 -5.52 -11.64 14.76
N LYS A 62 -5.08 -12.75 14.15
CA LYS A 62 -3.93 -13.57 14.61
C LYS A 62 -2.76 -13.61 13.61
N GLY A 63 -2.70 -12.66 12.67
CA GLY A 63 -1.58 -12.52 11.72
C GLY A 63 -1.59 -13.51 10.54
N LEU A 64 -2.70 -14.21 10.28
CA LEU A 64 -2.76 -15.25 9.23
C LEU A 64 -2.86 -14.68 7.79
N TRP A 65 -2.82 -13.36 7.65
CA TRP A 65 -3.11 -12.65 6.41
C TRP A 65 -1.87 -12.15 5.68
N GLU A 66 -0.75 -12.01 6.37
CA GLU A 66 0.47 -11.41 5.79
C GLU A 66 0.90 -12.05 4.47
N PRO A 67 0.99 -13.40 4.32
CA PRO A 67 1.41 -14.00 3.05
C PRO A 67 0.49 -13.67 1.88
N TRP A 68 -0.80 -13.45 2.15
CA TRP A 68 -1.77 -13.10 1.12
C TRP A 68 -1.74 -11.61 0.79
N MET A 69 -1.55 -10.74 1.78
CA MET A 69 -1.35 -9.30 1.55
C MET A 69 -0.13 -9.04 0.67
N THR A 70 0.94 -9.80 0.86
CA THR A 70 2.16 -9.71 0.07
C THR A 70 1.94 -10.04 -1.42
N ALA A 71 0.87 -10.77 -1.78
CA ALA A 71 0.51 -11.01 -3.17
C ALA A 71 0.04 -9.73 -3.89
N PHE A 72 -0.37 -8.71 -3.15
CA PHE A 72 -0.79 -7.40 -3.65
C PHE A 72 0.22 -6.30 -3.36
N GLY A 73 1.41 -6.64 -2.87
CA GLY A 73 2.44 -5.65 -2.53
C GLY A 73 2.13 -4.88 -1.23
N MET A 74 1.23 -5.40 -0.41
CA MET A 74 1.00 -4.89 0.95
C MET A 74 1.82 -5.70 1.95
N GLU A 75 2.41 -5.01 2.92
CA GLU A 75 3.09 -5.63 4.04
C GLU A 75 2.55 -5.07 5.35
N LEU A 76 2.41 -5.96 6.33
CA LEU A 76 2.09 -5.59 7.69
C LEU A 76 3.42 -5.34 8.43
N ARG A 77 3.72 -4.08 8.72
CA ARG A 77 5.03 -3.65 9.24
C ARG A 77 5.11 -3.71 10.76
N SER A 78 4.00 -3.46 11.42
CA SER A 78 3.85 -3.64 12.86
C SER A 78 2.39 -3.88 13.19
N VAL A 79 2.13 -4.71 14.21
CA VAL A 79 0.79 -4.93 14.74
C VAL A 79 0.84 -4.94 16.25
N ASN A 80 -0.09 -4.22 16.86
CA ASN A 80 -0.34 -4.29 18.28
C ASN A 80 -1.76 -4.82 18.52
N PHE A 81 -1.86 -6.08 18.92
CA PHE A 81 -3.14 -6.72 19.25
C PHE A 81 -3.65 -6.37 20.66
N THR A 82 -2.88 -5.62 21.45
CA THR A 82 -3.27 -5.24 22.82
C THR A 82 -4.28 -4.10 22.88
N GLY A 83 -4.75 -3.60 21.72
CA GLY A 83 -5.87 -2.66 21.62
C GLY A 83 -5.54 -1.20 21.88
N THR A 84 -4.27 -0.81 21.70
CA THR A 84 -3.81 0.59 21.79
C THR A 84 -4.24 1.41 20.57
N PRO A 85 -4.17 2.75 20.61
CA PRO A 85 -4.56 3.56 19.46
C PRO A 85 -3.88 3.18 18.16
N ARG A 86 -2.59 2.78 18.12
CA ARG A 86 -1.90 2.37 16.88
C ARG A 86 -1.83 0.84 16.73
N ASN A 87 -2.92 0.25 16.26
CA ASN A 87 -3.08 -1.20 16.19
C ASN A 87 -2.32 -1.84 15.02
N ALA A 88 -2.16 -1.16 13.89
CA ALA A 88 -1.26 -1.66 12.84
C ALA A 88 -0.67 -0.59 11.95
N CYS A 89 0.45 -0.95 11.33
CA CYS A 89 1.10 -0.19 10.27
C CYS A 89 1.17 -1.06 9.02
N ILE A 90 0.60 -0.58 7.92
CA ILE A 90 0.61 -1.26 6.62
C ILE A 90 1.43 -0.42 5.65
N SER A 91 2.31 -1.06 4.88
CA SER A 91 2.96 -0.44 3.75
C SER A 91 2.43 -1.01 2.44
N LEU A 92 2.21 -0.15 1.44
CA LEU A 92 1.94 -0.52 0.07
C LEU A 92 3.14 -0.15 -0.80
N ASP A 93 3.73 -1.14 -1.48
CA ASP A 93 4.78 -0.92 -2.48
C ASP A 93 4.24 -0.14 -3.68
N LEU A 94 4.90 0.98 -4.02
CA LEU A 94 4.60 1.82 -5.16
C LEU A 94 5.57 1.60 -6.32
N GLY A 95 6.54 0.70 -6.19
CA GLY A 95 7.59 0.48 -7.19
C GLY A 95 7.10 0.06 -8.58
N ASP A 96 8.05 -0.07 -9.51
CA ASP A 96 7.80 -0.62 -10.84
C ASP A 96 7.28 -2.07 -10.76
N GLY A 97 7.91 -2.87 -9.89
CA GLY A 97 7.49 -4.25 -9.59
C GLY A 97 6.26 -4.39 -8.68
N ALA A 98 5.54 -3.30 -8.38
CA ALA A 98 4.42 -3.32 -7.45
C ALA A 98 3.34 -4.31 -7.90
N LYS A 99 3.08 -5.32 -7.07
CA LYS A 99 2.11 -6.38 -7.37
C LYS A 99 0.66 -5.87 -7.44
N ALA A 100 0.38 -4.70 -6.89
CA ALA A 100 -0.90 -4.03 -6.98
C ALA A 100 -1.23 -3.54 -8.41
N ASN A 101 -0.23 -3.34 -9.27
CA ASN A 101 -0.39 -2.76 -10.62
C ASN A 101 -1.50 -3.44 -11.43
N ALA A 102 -1.49 -4.78 -11.49
CA ALA A 102 -2.45 -5.54 -12.29
C ALA A 102 -3.90 -5.37 -11.78
N LEU A 103 -4.08 -5.29 -10.46
CA LEU A 103 -5.38 -5.11 -9.85
C LEU A 103 -5.94 -3.71 -10.15
N PHE A 104 -5.14 -2.66 -9.94
CA PHE A 104 -5.56 -1.29 -10.21
C PHE A 104 -5.83 -1.04 -11.69
N ALA A 105 -5.02 -1.63 -12.59
CA ALA A 105 -5.25 -1.58 -14.03
C ALA A 105 -6.58 -2.25 -14.42
N LYS A 106 -6.90 -3.42 -13.85
CA LYS A 106 -8.20 -4.09 -14.08
C LYS A 106 -9.39 -3.24 -13.64
N MET A 107 -9.20 -2.40 -12.63
CA MET A 107 -10.21 -1.48 -12.11
C MET A 107 -10.20 -0.09 -12.79
N ASN A 108 -9.43 0.07 -13.88
CA ASN A 108 -9.25 1.32 -14.64
C ASN A 108 -8.69 2.49 -13.80
N VAL A 109 -7.88 2.20 -12.77
CA VAL A 109 -7.24 3.21 -11.92
C VAL A 109 -5.74 3.26 -12.23
N PHE A 110 -5.35 4.01 -13.26
CA PHE A 110 -3.97 4.04 -13.73
C PHE A 110 -3.04 4.95 -12.89
N ASN A 111 -3.59 5.98 -12.24
CA ASN A 111 -2.86 6.91 -11.38
C ASN A 111 -2.81 6.49 -9.89
N TRP A 112 -2.98 5.19 -9.62
CA TRP A 112 -3.19 4.67 -8.28
C TRP A 112 -2.04 4.98 -7.29
N ARG A 113 -0.78 5.09 -7.76
CA ARG A 113 0.36 5.44 -6.90
C ARG A 113 0.22 6.82 -6.30
N SER A 114 -0.20 7.78 -7.13
CA SER A 114 -0.46 9.15 -6.69
C SER A 114 -1.63 9.19 -5.71
N LEU A 115 -2.71 8.45 -5.98
CA LEU A 115 -3.85 8.35 -5.05
C LEU A 115 -3.43 7.74 -3.71
N ALA A 116 -2.66 6.65 -3.73
CA ALA A 116 -2.15 6.01 -2.52
C ALA A 116 -1.25 6.96 -1.72
N ALA A 117 -0.38 7.73 -2.38
CA ALA A 117 0.47 8.72 -1.74
C ALA A 117 -0.30 9.92 -1.16
N GLU A 118 -1.41 10.33 -1.79
CA GLU A 118 -2.26 11.41 -1.26
C GLU A 118 -3.03 10.98 0.00
N ASP A 119 -3.43 9.72 0.07
CA ASP A 119 -4.19 9.20 1.21
C ASP A 119 -3.30 8.71 2.35
N CYS A 120 -2.04 8.32 2.09
CA CYS A 120 -1.18 7.71 3.11
C CYS A 120 -0.73 8.69 4.21
N ALA A 121 -0.36 8.12 5.36
CA ALA A 121 0.16 8.87 6.51
C ALA A 121 1.61 9.34 6.30
N GLU A 122 2.43 8.49 5.69
CA GLU A 122 3.85 8.71 5.45
C GLU A 122 4.25 8.06 4.11
N LEU A 123 5.23 8.65 3.43
CA LEU A 123 5.93 8.03 2.31
C LEU A 123 7.32 7.62 2.77
N LYS A 124 7.67 6.34 2.62
CA LYS A 124 9.03 5.85 2.86
C LYS A 124 9.72 5.58 1.56
N VAL A 125 10.91 6.16 1.41
CA VAL A 125 11.68 6.08 0.17
C VAL A 125 12.98 5.36 0.43
N GLN A 126 13.25 4.34 -0.38
CA GLN A 126 14.54 3.71 -0.43
C GLN A 126 15.28 4.24 -1.65
N LYS A 127 16.38 4.96 -1.37
CA LYS A 127 17.23 5.50 -2.43
C LYS A 127 17.82 4.34 -3.24
N PRO A 128 17.88 4.48 -4.58
CA PRO A 128 18.46 3.46 -5.42
C PRO A 128 19.94 3.27 -5.08
N THR A 129 20.40 2.04 -5.18
CA THR A 129 21.81 1.65 -5.10
C THR A 129 22.17 0.92 -6.39
N ASP A 130 23.44 0.57 -6.59
CA ASP A 130 23.87 -0.23 -7.75
C ASP A 130 23.13 -1.57 -7.88
N LYS A 131 22.47 -2.03 -6.80
CA LYS A 131 21.74 -3.31 -6.73
C LYS A 131 20.22 -3.16 -6.63
N THR A 132 19.70 -1.96 -6.41
CA THR A 132 18.27 -1.74 -6.13
C THR A 132 17.72 -0.54 -6.86
N LEU A 133 16.61 -0.74 -7.58
CA LEU A 133 15.86 0.33 -8.22
C LEU A 133 15.24 1.28 -7.19
N PHE A 134 14.79 2.45 -7.65
CA PHE A 134 14.08 3.41 -6.80
C PHE A 134 12.80 2.77 -6.25
N GLN A 135 12.66 2.73 -4.92
CA GLN A 135 11.50 2.16 -4.26
C GLN A 135 10.84 3.19 -3.34
N ALA A 136 9.51 3.19 -3.34
CA ALA A 136 8.71 4.03 -2.47
C ALA A 136 7.56 3.20 -1.90
N HIS A 137 7.25 3.42 -0.63
CA HIS A 137 6.16 2.76 0.07
C HIS A 137 5.22 3.81 0.67
N ALA A 138 3.92 3.66 0.41
CA ALA A 138 2.87 4.39 1.09
C ALA A 138 2.54 3.70 2.42
N ILE A 139 2.63 4.44 3.53
CA ILE A 139 2.39 3.92 4.88
C ILE A 139 1.02 4.35 5.37
N PHE A 140 0.24 3.39 5.86
CA PHE A 140 -1.09 3.58 6.41
C PHE A 140 -1.11 3.09 7.86
N TYR A 141 -1.85 3.79 8.71
CA TYR A 141 -2.02 3.39 10.11
C TYR A 141 -3.46 2.94 10.33
N ILE A 142 -3.62 1.82 11.03
CA ILE A 142 -4.90 1.37 11.53
C ILE A 142 -4.94 1.73 13.00
N ASP A 143 -5.85 2.64 13.32
CA ASP A 143 -6.09 3.04 14.70
C ASP A 143 -7.38 2.47 15.27
N ARG A 144 -7.41 2.24 16.59
CA ARG A 144 -8.66 1.97 17.31
C ARG A 144 -9.42 3.29 17.41
N GLY A 145 -10.37 3.49 16.51
CA GLY A 145 -11.32 4.61 16.53
C GLY A 145 -12.23 4.56 17.74
#